data_AF-A0A8T6HXY1-F1
#
_entry.id   AF-A0A8T6HXY1-F1
#
_cell.length_a   1.000
_cell.length_b   1.000
_cell.length_c   1.000
_cell.angle_alpha   90.00
_cell.angle_beta   90.00
_cell.angle_gamma   90.00
#
_symmetry.space_group_name_H-M   'P 1'
#
loop_
_entity.id
_entity.type
_entity.pdbx_description
1 polymer ?
#
loop_
_entity_poly.entity_id
_entity_poly.type
_entity_poly.pdbx_seq_one_letter_code
_entity_poly.pdbx_strand_id
1 'polypeptide(L)'
;MEAAAPTLLSGLAQTLLRRPPSLRELTTIVGYADDYAWFAGLVRRLFPDEAEAALSAPDVRQRVVQFANLFAERHFPLYAPFIEFWLDFRENEPPWSWMRKGIPFDLVGFGYDGMHELWYGYREGISALVLPARPGDVYFDGPDGIRTAWLECAAQHIPQTTLERLPKGGIPLEDLTWALKGTRFEGAAQAASWVFAETGNFFLDNCYDDGSFDGFCDPWDDDIIAEGAKEWRKAKALMDAVYGLADWLEEDLPGRFAEMLDFVLPRLTEREQEKEETDHDQ
;
A
#
# COMPACT_ATOMS: atom_id res chain seq x y z
N MET A 1 44.81 -22.62 14.24
CA MET A 1 44.48 -23.51 13.11
C MET A 1 43.22 -22.95 12.50
N GLU A 2 43.38 -22.14 11.46
CA GLU A 2 42.30 -21.40 10.78
C GLU A 2 41.57 -22.38 9.86
N ALA A 3 40.26 -22.54 10.04
CA ALA A 3 39.45 -23.37 9.16
C ALA A 3 39.28 -22.62 7.84
N ALA A 4 39.87 -23.15 6.76
CA ALA A 4 39.72 -22.61 5.43
C ALA A 4 38.25 -22.64 5.02
N ALA A 5 37.71 -21.47 4.66
CA ALA A 5 36.37 -21.36 4.10
C ALA A 5 36.27 -22.22 2.83
N PRO A 6 35.21 -23.02 2.64
CA PRO A 6 35.05 -23.82 1.44
C PRO A 6 34.98 -22.90 0.23
N THR A 7 35.74 -23.23 -0.81
CA THR A 7 35.71 -22.48 -2.08
C THR A 7 34.32 -22.57 -2.69
N LEU A 8 33.89 -21.52 -3.40
CA LEU A 8 32.61 -21.43 -4.14
C LEU A 8 32.27 -22.73 -4.90
N LEU A 9 33.28 -23.40 -5.46
CA LEU A 9 33.18 -24.67 -6.17
C LEU A 9 32.80 -25.86 -5.28
N SER A 10 33.29 -25.94 -4.03
CA SER A 10 32.94 -27.00 -3.09
C SER A 10 31.50 -26.88 -2.59
N GLY A 11 31.01 -25.65 -2.39
CA GLY A 11 29.61 -25.37 -2.08
C GLY A 11 28.68 -25.68 -3.26
N LEU A 12 29.12 -25.34 -4.49
CA LEU A 12 28.41 -25.68 -5.73
C LEU A 12 28.27 -27.21 -5.89
N ALA A 13 29.36 -27.96 -5.64
CA ALA A 13 29.38 -29.42 -5.77
C ALA A 13 28.43 -30.12 -4.79
N GLN A 14 28.35 -29.66 -3.53
CA GLN A 14 27.41 -30.24 -2.56
C GLN A 14 25.94 -29.94 -2.91
N THR A 15 25.67 -28.78 -3.49
CA THR A 15 24.32 -28.36 -3.90
C THR A 15 23.85 -29.15 -5.14
N LEU A 16 24.75 -29.38 -6.10
CA LEU A 16 24.50 -30.17 -7.31
C LEU A 16 24.16 -31.65 -7.02
N LEU A 17 24.65 -32.21 -5.91
CA LEU A 17 24.45 -33.62 -5.55
C LEU A 17 23.11 -33.92 -4.88
N ARG A 18 22.40 -32.92 -4.33
CA ARG A 18 21.12 -33.11 -3.62
C ARG A 18 19.91 -33.00 -4.55
N ARG A 19 19.99 -32.16 -5.59
CA ARG A 19 19.02 -32.03 -6.68
C ARG A 19 19.65 -31.17 -7.78
N PRO A 20 20.02 -31.72 -8.94
CA PRO A 20 20.72 -30.93 -9.96
C PRO A 20 19.77 -29.85 -10.51
N PRO A 21 20.12 -28.56 -10.42
CA PRO A 21 19.41 -27.49 -11.12
C PRO A 21 19.48 -27.74 -12.63
N SER A 22 18.56 -27.16 -13.38
CA SER A 22 18.65 -27.17 -14.84
C SER A 22 19.92 -26.44 -15.31
N LEU A 23 20.46 -26.82 -16.48
CA LEU A 23 21.62 -26.14 -17.07
C LEU A 23 21.38 -24.63 -17.27
N ARG A 24 20.13 -24.24 -17.54
CA ARG A 24 19.70 -22.85 -17.66
C ARG A 24 19.83 -22.10 -16.33
N GLU A 25 19.43 -22.73 -15.22
CA GLU A 25 19.60 -22.16 -13.88
C GLU A 25 21.07 -22.09 -13.48
N LEU A 26 21.90 -23.06 -13.87
CA LEU A 26 23.34 -22.98 -13.62
C LEU A 26 23.99 -21.81 -14.37
N THR A 27 23.57 -21.51 -15.60
CA THR A 27 24.04 -20.31 -16.31
C THR A 27 23.60 -19.01 -15.64
N THR A 28 22.37 -18.94 -15.13
CA THR A 28 21.89 -17.77 -14.37
C THR A 28 22.60 -17.63 -13.03
N ILE A 29 22.74 -18.72 -12.27
CA ILE A 29 23.43 -18.72 -10.97
C ILE A 29 24.91 -18.38 -11.14
N VAL A 30 25.59 -18.88 -12.17
CA VAL A 30 27.00 -18.53 -12.42
C VAL A 30 27.14 -17.10 -12.92
N GLY A 31 26.19 -16.60 -13.72
CA GLY A 31 26.15 -15.21 -14.18
C GLY A 31 25.87 -14.18 -13.08
N TYR A 32 25.15 -14.60 -12.02
CA TYR A 32 24.70 -13.76 -10.91
C TYR A 32 25.00 -14.38 -9.54
N ALA A 33 26.18 -15.02 -9.42
CA ALA A 33 26.53 -15.82 -8.25
C ALA A 33 26.58 -14.99 -6.96
N ASP A 34 27.07 -13.75 -7.07
CA ASP A 34 27.18 -12.84 -5.94
C ASP A 34 25.80 -12.37 -5.44
N ASP A 35 24.87 -12.09 -6.36
CA ASP A 35 23.51 -11.66 -6.00
C ASP A 35 22.70 -12.82 -5.39
N TYR A 36 22.88 -14.03 -5.92
CA TYR A 36 22.29 -15.22 -5.32
C TYR A 36 22.90 -15.53 -3.94
N ALA A 37 24.22 -15.41 -3.77
CA ALA A 37 24.88 -15.62 -2.48
C ALA A 37 24.40 -14.58 -1.44
N TRP A 38 24.26 -13.32 -1.86
CA TRP A 38 23.68 -12.26 -1.04
C TRP A 38 22.24 -12.61 -0.62
N PHE A 39 21.39 -13.00 -1.57
CA PHE A 39 20.00 -13.38 -1.29
C PHE A 39 19.91 -14.58 -0.34
N ALA A 40 20.71 -15.62 -0.58
CA ALA A 40 20.76 -16.77 0.31
C ALA A 40 21.25 -16.41 1.72
N GLY A 41 22.16 -15.43 1.84
CA GLY A 41 22.57 -14.86 3.12
C GLY A 41 21.44 -14.10 3.81
N LEU A 42 20.68 -13.30 3.07
CA LEU A 42 19.49 -12.59 3.56
C LEU A 42 18.45 -13.57 4.10
N VAL A 43 18.09 -14.60 3.33
CA VAL A 43 17.11 -15.63 3.74
C VAL A 43 17.56 -16.33 5.03
N ARG A 44 18.83 -16.74 5.12
CA ARG A 44 19.35 -17.41 6.32
C ARG A 44 19.39 -16.51 7.55
N ARG A 45 19.61 -15.20 7.36
CA ARG A 45 19.62 -14.23 8.45
C ARG A 45 18.21 -14.00 9.00
N LEU A 46 17.23 -13.83 8.12
CA LEU A 46 15.85 -13.49 8.52
C LEU A 46 15.02 -14.73 8.92
N PHE A 47 15.31 -15.89 8.34
CA PHE A 47 14.53 -17.12 8.48
C PHE A 47 15.44 -18.35 8.71
N PRO A 48 16.24 -18.40 9.79
CA PRO A 48 17.25 -19.44 9.97
C PRO A 48 16.68 -20.87 9.95
N ASP A 49 15.46 -21.06 10.46
CA ASP A 49 14.81 -22.37 10.56
C ASP A 49 14.17 -22.80 9.23
N GLU A 50 13.65 -21.85 8.44
CA GLU A 50 12.98 -22.12 7.16
C GLU A 50 13.90 -21.97 5.94
N ALA A 51 15.10 -21.41 6.12
CA ALA A 51 15.94 -20.97 5.02
C ALA A 51 16.28 -22.10 4.03
N GLU A 52 16.62 -23.29 4.52
CA GLU A 52 16.97 -24.39 3.65
C GLU A 52 15.75 -24.91 2.87
N ALA A 53 14.55 -24.87 3.45
CA ALA A 53 13.32 -25.19 2.72
C ALA A 53 13.09 -24.15 1.61
N ALA A 54 13.14 -22.86 1.96
CA ALA A 54 12.96 -21.74 1.03
C ALA A 54 13.97 -21.77 -0.13
N LEU A 55 15.25 -22.00 0.17
CA LEU A 55 16.34 -22.02 -0.82
C LEU A 55 16.39 -23.32 -1.64
N SER A 56 15.79 -24.41 -1.16
CA SER A 56 15.73 -25.69 -1.88
C SER A 56 14.63 -25.79 -2.92
N ALA A 57 13.78 -24.76 -3.04
CA ALA A 57 12.70 -24.76 -4.02
C ALA A 57 13.25 -24.94 -5.45
N PRO A 58 12.53 -25.70 -6.30
CA PRO A 58 13.05 -26.26 -7.55
C PRO A 58 13.44 -25.21 -8.58
N ASP A 59 12.82 -24.03 -8.57
CA ASP A 59 13.12 -22.94 -9.50
C ASP A 59 13.26 -21.59 -8.78
N VAL A 60 13.85 -20.62 -9.48
CA VAL A 60 14.10 -19.25 -8.99
C VAL A 60 12.82 -18.58 -8.49
N ARG A 61 11.74 -18.73 -9.25
CA ARG A 61 10.41 -18.17 -8.95
C ARG A 61 9.92 -18.63 -7.59
N GLN A 62 9.93 -19.94 -7.36
CA GLN A 62 9.41 -20.52 -6.13
C GLN A 62 10.25 -20.10 -4.91
N ARG A 63 11.57 -19.91 -5.06
CA ARG A 63 12.42 -19.39 -3.96
C ARG A 63 12.03 -17.98 -3.56
N VAL A 64 11.82 -17.09 -4.53
CA VAL A 64 11.42 -15.69 -4.29
C VAL A 64 10.02 -15.63 -3.69
N VAL A 65 9.07 -16.38 -4.23
CA VAL A 65 7.69 -16.44 -3.69
C VAL A 65 7.68 -16.97 -2.26
N GLN A 66 8.44 -18.02 -1.96
CA GLN A 66 8.53 -18.55 -0.59
C GLN A 66 9.15 -17.55 0.37
N PHE A 67 10.22 -16.86 -0.04
CA PHE A 67 10.80 -15.77 0.75
C PHE A 67 9.80 -14.65 0.99
N ALA A 68 9.12 -14.17 -0.05
CA ALA A 68 8.15 -13.09 0.05
C ALA A 68 6.98 -13.44 0.97
N ASN A 69 6.47 -14.68 0.89
CA ASN A 69 5.41 -15.15 1.79
C ASN A 69 5.89 -15.20 3.25
N LEU A 70 7.05 -15.79 3.51
CA LEU A 70 7.64 -15.82 4.86
C LEU A 70 7.87 -14.41 5.42
N PHE A 71 8.32 -13.49 4.57
CA PHE A 71 8.53 -12.11 4.93
C PHE A 71 7.23 -11.38 5.24
N ALA A 72 6.21 -11.54 4.40
CA ALA A 72 4.88 -10.96 4.61
C ALA A 72 4.21 -11.48 5.90
N GLU A 73 4.39 -12.77 6.21
CA GLU A 73 3.87 -13.38 7.44
C GLU A 73 4.46 -12.77 8.72
N ARG A 74 5.73 -12.34 8.69
CA ARG A 74 6.44 -11.82 9.88
C ARG A 74 6.55 -10.30 9.93
N HIS A 75 6.52 -9.64 8.79
CA HIS A 75 6.84 -8.22 8.65
C HIS A 75 5.74 -7.49 7.88
N PHE A 76 5.86 -7.40 6.56
CA PHE A 76 4.95 -6.68 5.67
C PHE A 76 5.06 -7.25 4.25
N PRO A 77 4.03 -7.12 3.41
CA PRO A 77 4.07 -7.62 2.04
C PRO A 77 5.13 -6.91 1.21
N LEU A 78 5.72 -7.67 0.30
CA LEU A 78 6.60 -7.17 -0.73
C LEU A 78 5.78 -6.92 -2.00
N TYR A 79 6.11 -5.87 -2.75
CA TYR A 79 5.36 -5.41 -3.91
C TYR A 79 5.01 -6.54 -4.88
N ALA A 80 3.71 -6.82 -5.05
CA ALA A 80 3.27 -8.00 -5.80
C ALA A 80 3.65 -7.96 -7.29
N PRO A 81 3.55 -6.83 -8.02
CA PRO A 81 4.08 -6.73 -9.38
C PRO A 81 5.59 -6.97 -9.45
N PHE A 82 6.38 -6.68 -8.41
CA PHE A 82 7.78 -7.12 -8.38
C PHE A 82 7.88 -8.65 -8.35
N ILE A 83 7.04 -9.30 -7.55
CA ILE A 83 7.00 -10.76 -7.49
C ILE A 83 6.46 -11.34 -8.80
N GLU A 84 5.48 -10.74 -9.46
CA GLU A 84 4.76 -11.30 -10.62
C GLU A 84 5.37 -10.93 -11.98
N PHE A 85 5.69 -9.65 -12.21
CA PHE A 85 6.13 -9.12 -13.50
C PHE A 85 7.47 -9.71 -13.95
N TRP A 86 8.38 -9.95 -13.00
CA TRP A 86 9.68 -10.58 -13.26
C TRP A 86 9.62 -12.10 -13.46
N LEU A 87 8.45 -12.70 -13.24
CA LEU A 87 8.20 -14.12 -13.54
C LEU A 87 7.74 -14.32 -14.99
N ASP A 88 7.24 -13.26 -15.63
CA ASP A 88 6.77 -13.26 -17.01
C ASP A 88 7.75 -12.61 -17.99
N PHE A 89 8.60 -11.68 -17.53
CA PHE A 89 9.60 -11.04 -18.39
C PHE A 89 10.84 -11.93 -18.64
N ARG A 90 11.16 -12.12 -19.92
CA ARG A 90 12.39 -12.77 -20.41
C ARG A 90 13.61 -11.86 -20.30
N GLU A 91 13.73 -11.10 -19.24
CA GLU A 91 14.95 -10.33 -19.02
C GLU A 91 16.07 -11.26 -18.55
N ASN A 92 17.31 -10.92 -18.93
CA ASN A 92 18.49 -11.74 -18.65
C ASN A 92 18.94 -11.66 -17.18
N GLU A 93 18.25 -10.86 -16.36
CA GLU A 93 18.61 -10.55 -14.99
C GLU A 93 17.64 -11.22 -13.99
N PRO A 94 18.14 -11.96 -12.98
CA PRO A 94 17.30 -12.66 -12.04
C PRO A 94 16.76 -11.72 -10.93
N PRO A 95 15.63 -12.06 -10.28
CA PRO A 95 15.00 -11.19 -9.28
C PRO A 95 15.89 -10.80 -8.08
N TRP A 96 16.93 -11.58 -7.75
CA TRP A 96 17.80 -11.30 -6.61
C TRP A 96 18.68 -10.06 -6.78
N SER A 97 19.10 -9.73 -8.00
CA SER A 97 19.91 -8.52 -8.22
C SER A 97 19.09 -7.25 -7.95
N TRP A 98 17.78 -7.30 -8.18
CA TRP A 98 16.86 -6.23 -7.84
C TRP A 98 16.55 -6.18 -6.34
N MET A 99 16.32 -7.33 -5.69
CA MET A 99 16.20 -7.36 -4.23
C MET A 99 17.45 -6.78 -3.55
N ARG A 100 18.63 -6.94 -4.17
CA ARG A 100 19.87 -6.36 -3.66
C ARG A 100 19.90 -4.82 -3.71
N LYS A 101 19.13 -4.19 -4.60
CA LYS A 101 19.04 -2.72 -4.70
C LYS A 101 18.35 -2.14 -3.47
N GLY A 102 17.29 -2.79 -2.99
CA GLY A 102 16.61 -2.43 -1.75
C GLY A 102 15.32 -3.20 -1.53
N ILE A 103 14.61 -2.87 -0.45
CA ILE A 103 13.34 -3.50 -0.08
C ILE A 103 12.23 -3.07 -1.06
N PRO A 104 11.54 -4.03 -1.71
CA PRO A 104 10.39 -3.74 -2.57
C PRO A 104 9.11 -3.59 -1.73
N PHE A 105 8.89 -2.43 -1.12
CA PHE A 105 7.69 -2.17 -0.31
C PHE A 105 6.41 -2.26 -1.14
N ASP A 106 5.40 -2.99 -0.63
CA ASP A 106 4.06 -2.99 -1.25
C ASP A 106 3.32 -1.70 -0.87
N LEU A 107 3.60 -0.64 -1.61
CA LEU A 107 2.97 0.66 -1.45
C LEU A 107 1.52 0.60 -1.96
N VAL A 108 0.60 1.12 -1.16
CA VAL A 108 -0.85 1.09 -1.44
C VAL A 108 -1.46 2.48 -1.47
N GLY A 109 -0.64 3.52 -1.62
CA GLY A 109 -1.12 4.89 -1.80
C GLY A 109 -1.75 5.12 -3.17
N PHE A 110 -2.55 6.19 -3.27
CA PHE A 110 -3.20 6.57 -4.51
C PHE A 110 -2.30 7.47 -5.34
N GLY A 111 -1.94 6.99 -6.53
CA GLY A 111 -1.34 7.83 -7.57
C GLY A 111 -2.37 8.72 -8.26
N TYR A 112 -1.88 9.58 -9.17
CA TYR A 112 -2.71 10.47 -9.97
C TYR A 112 -3.81 9.70 -10.73
N ASP A 113 -3.44 8.64 -11.44
CA ASP A 113 -4.38 7.82 -12.21
C ASP A 113 -5.38 7.10 -11.29
N GLY A 114 -4.93 6.60 -10.14
CA GLY A 114 -5.81 5.98 -9.14
C GLY A 114 -6.90 6.91 -8.62
N MET A 115 -6.59 8.20 -8.44
CA MET A 115 -7.60 9.21 -8.07
C MET A 115 -8.64 9.45 -9.17
N HIS A 116 -8.23 9.45 -10.44
CA HIS A 116 -9.16 9.57 -11.58
C HIS A 116 -10.06 8.36 -11.72
N GLU A 117 -9.53 7.17 -11.43
CA GLU A 117 -10.23 5.90 -11.58
C GLU A 117 -11.03 5.49 -10.35
N LEU A 118 -11.06 6.30 -9.29
CA LEU A 118 -11.71 5.96 -8.02
C LEU A 118 -13.18 5.50 -8.19
N TRP A 119 -13.91 6.02 -9.18
CA TRP A 119 -15.30 5.60 -9.45
C TRP A 119 -15.46 4.63 -10.64
N TYR A 120 -14.38 4.34 -11.38
CA TYR A 120 -14.41 3.47 -12.56
C TYR A 120 -13.73 2.11 -12.34
N GLY A 121 -12.75 2.03 -11.44
CA GLY A 121 -11.94 0.85 -11.18
C GLY A 121 -11.88 0.40 -9.73
N TYR A 122 -12.41 1.20 -8.80
CA TYR A 122 -12.41 0.88 -7.36
C TYR A 122 -13.80 0.56 -6.83
N ARG A 123 -13.83 0.09 -5.58
CA ARG A 123 -15.04 -0.25 -4.83
C ARG A 123 -15.90 0.98 -4.55
N GLU A 124 -17.16 0.94 -4.96
CA GLU A 124 -18.14 2.03 -4.79
C GLU A 124 -18.23 2.55 -3.34
N GLY A 125 -18.09 1.67 -2.35
CA GLY A 125 -18.09 2.06 -0.94
C GLY A 125 -16.93 2.98 -0.58
N ILE A 126 -15.70 2.68 -1.05
CA ILE A 126 -14.53 3.53 -0.81
C ILE A 126 -14.70 4.87 -1.52
N SER A 127 -15.14 4.82 -2.77
CA SER A 127 -15.37 6.02 -3.58
C SER A 127 -16.39 6.94 -2.91
N ALA A 128 -17.45 6.38 -2.32
CA ALA A 128 -18.45 7.12 -1.56
C ALA A 128 -17.89 7.70 -0.25
N LEU A 129 -17.01 6.99 0.47
CA LEU A 129 -16.40 7.50 1.71
C LEU A 129 -15.63 8.80 1.50
N VAL A 130 -15.02 8.99 0.33
CA VAL A 130 -14.16 10.13 0.04
C VAL A 130 -14.93 11.33 -0.52
N LEU A 131 -16.13 11.13 -1.09
CA LEU A 131 -16.97 12.21 -1.66
C LEU A 131 -17.19 13.43 -0.76
N PRO A 132 -17.36 13.29 0.58
CA PRO A 132 -17.57 14.46 1.43
C PRO A 132 -16.33 15.34 1.57
N ALA A 133 -15.14 14.77 1.38
CA ALA A 133 -13.89 15.47 1.61
C ALA A 133 -13.54 16.45 0.47
N ARG A 134 -12.85 17.52 0.82
CA ARG A 134 -12.22 18.44 -0.12
C ARG A 134 -10.97 17.79 -0.70
N PRO A 135 -10.81 17.71 -2.03
CA PRO A 135 -9.56 17.25 -2.64
C PRO A 135 -8.43 18.23 -2.37
N GLY A 136 -7.21 17.73 -2.21
CA GLY A 136 -6.02 18.57 -2.09
C GLY A 136 -5.79 19.42 -3.35
N ASP A 137 -5.37 20.68 -3.15
CA ASP A 137 -5.26 21.71 -4.20
C ASP A 137 -4.16 21.45 -5.27
N VAL A 138 -3.42 20.33 -5.17
CA VAL A 138 -2.16 20.15 -5.89
C VAL A 138 -2.35 19.74 -7.36
N TYR A 139 -3.49 19.13 -7.71
CA TYR A 139 -3.66 18.48 -9.02
C TYR A 139 -4.84 18.98 -9.86
N PHE A 140 -5.75 19.79 -9.31
CA PHE A 140 -7.01 20.09 -9.97
C PHE A 140 -7.44 21.56 -9.86
N ASP A 141 -7.79 22.16 -10.99
CA ASP A 141 -8.31 23.52 -11.07
C ASP A 141 -9.80 23.59 -10.69
N GLY A 142 -10.18 24.64 -9.95
CA GLY A 142 -11.56 24.94 -9.58
C GLY A 142 -11.93 24.50 -8.15
N PRO A 143 -13.06 24.99 -7.61
CA PRO A 143 -13.40 24.80 -6.20
C PRO A 143 -13.66 23.34 -5.82
N ASP A 144 -14.13 22.52 -6.76
CA ASP A 144 -14.40 21.08 -6.55
C ASP A 144 -13.35 20.16 -7.21
N GLY A 145 -12.49 20.67 -8.11
CA GLY A 145 -11.47 19.87 -8.78
C GLY A 145 -11.96 18.51 -9.32
N ILE A 146 -11.21 17.44 -9.05
CA ILE A 146 -11.54 16.03 -9.39
C ILE A 146 -12.90 15.58 -8.86
N ARG A 147 -13.36 16.16 -7.74
CA ARG A 147 -14.62 15.81 -7.09
C ARG A 147 -15.83 16.07 -7.99
N THR A 148 -15.72 16.99 -8.96
CA THR A 148 -16.77 17.20 -9.97
C THR A 148 -17.06 15.92 -10.72
N ALA A 149 -16.02 15.25 -11.23
CA ALA A 149 -16.16 13.99 -11.95
C ALA A 149 -16.67 12.86 -11.03
N TRP A 150 -16.21 12.82 -9.78
CA TRP A 150 -16.69 11.86 -8.79
C TRP A 150 -18.16 12.03 -8.46
N LEU A 151 -18.65 13.27 -8.30
CA LEU A 151 -20.07 13.55 -8.04
C LEU A 151 -20.95 13.14 -9.22
N GLU A 152 -20.50 13.36 -10.46
CA GLU A 152 -21.21 12.92 -11.67
C GLU A 152 -21.31 11.38 -11.75
N CYS A 153 -20.24 10.67 -11.38
CA CYS A 153 -20.27 9.20 -11.30
C CYS A 153 -21.17 8.72 -10.16
N ALA A 154 -21.03 9.32 -8.97
CA ALA A 154 -21.81 8.99 -7.79
C ALA A 154 -23.32 9.15 -8.01
N ALA A 155 -23.75 10.09 -8.87
CA ALA A 155 -25.16 10.31 -9.20
C ALA A 155 -25.84 9.11 -9.89
N GLN A 156 -25.07 8.14 -10.39
CA GLN A 156 -25.61 6.87 -10.92
C GLN A 156 -26.09 5.92 -9.81
N HIS A 157 -25.57 6.08 -8.58
CA HIS A 157 -25.83 5.19 -7.45
C HIS A 157 -26.52 5.90 -6.28
N ILE A 158 -26.16 7.15 -6.02
CA ILE A 158 -26.66 7.96 -4.90
C ILE A 158 -27.64 9.01 -5.43
N PRO A 159 -28.83 9.17 -4.83
CA PRO A 159 -29.79 10.17 -5.26
C PRO A 159 -29.19 11.58 -5.29
N GLN A 160 -29.46 12.31 -6.38
CA GLN A 160 -29.01 13.69 -6.55
C GLN A 160 -29.34 14.59 -5.35
N THR A 161 -30.53 14.42 -4.77
CA THR A 161 -30.98 15.15 -3.58
C THR A 161 -30.09 14.91 -2.36
N THR A 162 -29.45 13.75 -2.26
CA THR A 162 -28.49 13.44 -1.19
C THR A 162 -27.13 14.09 -1.49
N LEU A 163 -26.66 14.02 -2.73
CA LEU A 163 -25.39 14.63 -3.16
C LEU A 163 -25.39 16.15 -3.03
N GLU A 164 -26.51 16.81 -3.32
CA GLU A 164 -26.69 18.27 -3.20
C GLU A 164 -26.58 18.79 -1.76
N ARG A 165 -26.62 17.91 -0.76
CA ARG A 165 -26.41 18.27 0.65
C ARG A 165 -24.94 18.49 0.99
N LEU A 166 -24.03 17.97 0.17
CA LEU A 166 -22.60 18.13 0.41
C LEU A 166 -22.21 19.60 0.16
N PRO A 167 -21.31 20.17 0.99
CA PRO A 167 -20.84 21.52 0.77
C PRO A 167 -20.09 21.63 -0.57
N LYS A 168 -20.23 22.80 -1.21
CA LYS A 168 -19.42 23.15 -2.38
C LYS A 168 -17.94 23.20 -1.98
N GLY A 169 -17.09 22.61 -2.80
CA GLY A 169 -15.66 22.46 -2.52
C GLY A 169 -15.32 21.45 -1.43
N GLY A 170 -16.28 20.67 -0.95
CA GLY A 170 -16.05 19.61 0.04
C GLY A 170 -15.67 20.13 1.44
N ILE A 171 -15.62 19.18 2.37
CA ILE A 171 -15.28 19.39 3.77
C ILE A 171 -13.75 19.31 3.92
N PRO A 172 -13.08 20.32 4.51
CA PRO A 172 -11.65 20.21 4.83
C PRO A 172 -11.33 18.93 5.61
N LEU A 173 -10.23 18.24 5.28
CA LEU A 173 -9.90 16.96 5.89
C LEU A 173 -9.75 17.06 7.42
N GLU A 174 -9.24 18.18 7.93
CA GLU A 174 -9.17 18.46 9.37
C GLU A 174 -10.56 18.55 10.04
N ASP A 175 -11.54 19.09 9.32
CA ASP A 175 -12.92 19.25 9.77
C ASP A 175 -13.65 17.92 9.75
N LEU A 176 -13.47 17.15 8.68
CA LEU A 176 -13.99 15.80 8.55
C LEU A 176 -13.42 14.86 9.62
N THR A 177 -12.10 14.92 9.85
CA THR A 177 -11.41 14.10 10.86
C THR A 177 -11.95 14.39 12.25
N TRP A 178 -12.05 15.66 12.63
CA TRP A 178 -12.62 16.03 13.94
C TRP A 178 -14.06 15.56 14.10
N ALA A 179 -14.89 15.69 13.05
CA ALA A 179 -16.30 15.35 13.13
C ALA A 179 -16.50 13.84 13.32
N LEU A 180 -15.62 13.01 12.76
CA LEU A 180 -15.77 11.56 12.71
C LEU A 180 -14.89 10.78 13.68
N LYS A 181 -13.90 11.43 14.32
CA LYS A 181 -12.97 10.78 15.25
C LYS A 181 -13.69 10.07 16.40
N GLY A 182 -13.36 8.79 16.61
CA GLY A 182 -13.94 7.96 17.68
C GLY A 182 -15.39 7.53 17.42
N THR A 183 -15.91 7.77 16.22
CA THR A 183 -17.27 7.38 15.83
C THR A 183 -17.24 6.14 14.93
N ARG A 184 -18.39 5.50 14.71
CA ARG A 184 -18.48 4.40 13.73
C ARG A 184 -18.16 4.81 12.29
N PHE A 185 -18.14 6.11 12.01
CA PHE A 185 -17.89 6.68 10.68
C PHE A 185 -16.44 7.16 10.50
N GLU A 186 -15.55 6.92 11.47
CA GLU A 186 -14.15 7.37 11.41
C GLU A 186 -13.43 6.92 10.13
N GLY A 187 -13.80 5.74 9.61
CA GLY A 187 -13.28 5.21 8.34
C GLY A 187 -13.46 6.16 7.14
N ALA A 188 -14.44 7.08 7.14
CA ALA A 188 -14.59 8.02 6.03
C ALA A 188 -13.50 9.10 6.01
N ALA A 189 -13.13 9.63 7.19
CA ALA A 189 -11.99 10.53 7.30
C ALA A 189 -10.69 9.82 6.96
N GLN A 190 -10.52 8.57 7.42
CA GLN A 190 -9.35 7.76 7.12
C GLN A 190 -9.22 7.43 5.62
N ALA A 191 -10.34 7.14 4.94
CA ALA A 191 -10.35 6.92 3.50
C ALA A 191 -9.94 8.19 2.74
N ALA A 192 -10.44 9.36 3.15
CA ALA A 192 -10.05 10.63 2.56
C ALA A 192 -8.56 10.94 2.79
N SER A 193 -8.05 10.74 4.02
CA SER A 193 -6.61 10.86 4.31
C SER A 193 -5.77 9.93 3.43
N TRP A 194 -6.22 8.70 3.21
CA TRP A 194 -5.52 7.74 2.37
C TRP A 194 -5.50 8.14 0.90
N VAL A 195 -6.65 8.51 0.33
CA VAL A 195 -6.72 8.93 -1.08
C VAL A 195 -5.92 10.20 -1.34
N PHE A 196 -5.79 11.10 -0.36
CA PHE A 196 -5.03 12.33 -0.49
C PHE A 196 -3.59 12.26 0.04
N ALA A 197 -3.10 11.07 0.40
CA ALA A 197 -1.75 10.87 0.94
C ALA A 197 -1.43 11.73 2.19
N GLU A 198 -2.42 11.89 3.08
CA GLU A 198 -2.34 12.65 4.34
C GLU A 198 -2.50 11.77 5.59
N THR A 199 -2.19 10.47 5.51
CA THR A 199 -2.32 9.56 6.66
C THR A 199 -1.15 9.67 7.65
N GLY A 200 -0.02 10.23 7.20
CA GLY A 200 1.25 10.19 7.91
C GLY A 200 1.90 8.80 7.94
N ASN A 201 1.48 7.89 7.06
CA ASN A 201 1.94 6.51 6.99
C ASN A 201 2.63 6.23 5.65
N PHE A 202 3.85 5.71 5.71
CA PHE A 202 4.68 5.46 4.54
C PHE A 202 4.00 4.59 3.47
N PHE A 203 3.28 3.53 3.84
CA PHE A 203 2.67 2.62 2.87
C PHE A 203 1.44 3.20 2.19
N LEU A 204 0.72 4.09 2.87
CA LEU A 204 -0.54 4.66 2.41
C LEU A 204 -0.35 5.99 1.67
N ASP A 205 0.73 6.72 1.97
CA ASP A 205 0.97 8.06 1.41
C ASP A 205 1.92 8.05 0.20
N ASN A 206 2.47 6.89 -0.17
CA ASN A 206 3.36 6.77 -1.33
C ASN A 206 2.77 5.79 -2.34
N CYS A 207 3.05 6.02 -3.61
CA CYS A 207 2.73 5.11 -4.71
C CYS A 207 3.90 5.06 -5.71
N TYR A 208 3.88 4.08 -6.61
CA TYR A 208 4.90 3.97 -7.66
C TYR A 208 4.58 4.83 -8.90
N ASP A 209 3.34 5.28 -9.06
CA ASP A 209 2.86 5.94 -10.28
C ASP A 209 3.24 7.42 -10.37
N ASP A 210 3.41 8.10 -9.23
CA ASP A 210 3.70 9.53 -9.18
C ASP A 210 5.19 9.87 -9.39
N GLY A 211 6.05 8.85 -9.49
CA GLY A 211 7.51 9.01 -9.62
C GLY A 211 8.18 9.70 -8.43
N SER A 212 7.46 9.93 -7.33
CA SER A 212 8.00 10.50 -6.09
C SER A 212 8.81 9.48 -5.30
N PHE A 213 8.49 8.19 -5.48
CA PHE A 213 9.23 7.07 -4.96
C PHE A 213 9.89 6.30 -6.11
N ASP A 214 11.17 6.60 -6.38
CA ASP A 214 11.98 5.89 -7.39
C ASP A 214 12.23 4.40 -7.07
N GLY A 215 11.74 3.91 -5.92
CA GLY A 215 11.73 2.51 -5.56
C GLY A 215 13.10 1.96 -5.13
N PHE A 216 13.06 1.04 -4.17
CA PHE A 216 14.15 0.09 -3.90
C PHE A 216 15.50 0.71 -3.47
N CYS A 217 15.50 1.79 -2.70
CA CYS A 217 16.74 2.37 -2.16
C CYS A 217 17.04 1.93 -0.73
N ASP A 218 16.02 1.49 0.01
CA ASP A 218 16.20 1.15 1.42
C ASP A 218 16.91 -0.21 1.56
N PRO A 219 18.03 -0.27 2.31
CA PRO A 219 18.75 -1.50 2.51
C PRO A 219 17.94 -2.49 3.35
N TRP A 220 18.32 -3.77 3.27
CA TRP A 220 17.73 -4.84 4.07
C TRP A 220 18.24 -4.84 5.52
N ASP A 221 18.19 -3.69 6.19
CA ASP A 221 18.64 -3.52 7.57
C ASP A 221 17.52 -3.85 8.57
N ASP A 222 17.88 -4.41 9.72
CA ASP A 222 16.91 -4.88 10.73
C ASP A 222 16.04 -3.72 11.26
N ASP A 223 16.61 -2.53 11.42
CA ASP A 223 15.89 -1.34 11.90
C ASP A 223 14.85 -0.86 10.88
N ILE A 224 15.17 -0.92 9.59
CA ILE A 224 14.25 -0.54 8.51
C ILE A 224 13.12 -1.55 8.42
N ILE A 225 13.42 -2.85 8.49
CA ILE A 225 12.41 -3.91 8.51
C ILE A 225 11.49 -3.76 9.74
N ALA A 226 12.04 -3.45 10.90
CA ALA A 226 11.28 -3.27 12.13
C ALA A 226 10.34 -2.05 12.06
N GLU A 227 10.83 -0.91 11.54
CA GLU A 227 9.99 0.28 11.37
C GLU A 227 8.94 0.07 10.27
N GLY A 228 9.31 -0.57 9.14
CA GLY A 228 8.37 -0.97 8.10
C GLY A 228 7.27 -1.88 8.64
N ALA A 229 7.60 -2.87 9.48
CA ALA A 229 6.60 -3.75 10.11
C ALA A 229 5.70 -3.00 11.11
N LYS A 230 6.18 -1.92 11.72
CA LYS A 230 5.38 -1.05 12.59
C LYS A 230 4.44 -0.17 11.77
N GLU A 231 4.92 0.46 10.72
CA GLU A 231 4.11 1.28 9.82
C GLU A 231 3.08 0.44 9.07
N TRP A 232 3.43 -0.77 8.63
CA TRP A 232 2.47 -1.68 7.97
C TRP A 232 1.33 -2.09 8.90
N ARG A 233 1.59 -2.36 10.18
CA ARG A 233 0.51 -2.67 11.14
C ARG A 233 -0.46 -1.51 11.32
N LYS A 234 0.03 -0.27 11.30
CA LYS A 234 -0.83 0.92 11.33
C LYS A 234 -1.63 1.05 10.03
N ALA A 235 -0.97 0.88 8.88
CA ALA A 235 -1.60 0.90 7.57
C ALA A 235 -2.75 -0.10 7.48
N LYS A 236 -2.50 -1.35 7.89
CA LYS A 236 -3.49 -2.42 7.92
C LYS A 236 -4.67 -2.09 8.83
N ALA A 237 -4.43 -1.56 10.02
CA ALA A 237 -5.52 -1.19 10.93
C ALA A 237 -6.41 -0.08 10.36
N LEU A 238 -5.81 0.92 9.69
CA LEU A 238 -6.53 1.98 8.99
C LEU A 238 -7.34 1.39 7.82
N MET A 239 -6.71 0.58 6.97
CA MET A 239 -7.38 -0.06 5.83
C MET A 239 -8.52 -0.97 6.29
N ASP A 240 -8.33 -1.78 7.34
CA ASP A 240 -9.38 -2.65 7.89
C ASP A 240 -10.61 -1.82 8.34
N ALA A 241 -10.39 -0.63 8.92
CA ALA A 241 -11.47 0.29 9.31
C ALA A 241 -12.16 0.93 8.10
N VAL A 242 -11.40 1.35 7.08
CA VAL A 242 -11.92 1.86 5.82
C VAL A 242 -12.76 0.80 5.10
N TYR A 243 -12.21 -0.40 4.92
CA TYR A 243 -12.90 -1.50 4.25
C TYR A 243 -14.14 -1.95 5.02
N GLY A 244 -14.08 -2.03 6.35
CA GLY A 244 -15.26 -2.38 7.15
C GLY A 244 -16.40 -1.36 7.00
N LEU A 245 -16.09 -0.07 6.89
CA LEU A 245 -17.10 0.96 6.65
C LEU A 245 -17.57 0.98 5.18
N ALA A 246 -16.69 0.69 4.23
CA ALA A 246 -17.05 0.55 2.82
C ALA A 246 -17.98 -0.65 2.59
N ASP A 247 -17.70 -1.80 3.20
CA ASP A 247 -18.58 -2.98 3.21
C ASP A 247 -19.96 -2.61 3.77
N TRP A 248 -19.99 -1.85 4.87
CA TRP A 248 -21.24 -1.33 5.41
C TRP A 248 -21.93 -0.44 4.38
N LEU A 249 -21.28 0.56 3.79
CA LEU A 249 -21.93 1.42 2.79
C LEU A 249 -22.53 0.61 1.63
N GLU A 250 -21.80 -0.36 1.08
CA GLU A 250 -22.21 -1.10 -0.11
C GLU A 250 -23.46 -1.97 0.06
N GLU A 251 -23.83 -2.37 1.28
CA GLU A 251 -25.07 -3.12 1.51
C GLU A 251 -26.34 -2.29 1.20
N ASP A 252 -26.28 -0.96 1.32
CA ASP A 252 -27.34 -0.02 0.91
C ASP A 252 -26.73 1.37 0.70
N LEU A 253 -26.00 1.51 -0.41
CA LEU A 253 -25.19 2.71 -0.68
C LEU A 253 -26.01 4.01 -0.61
N PRO A 254 -27.20 4.13 -1.22
CA PRO A 254 -28.03 5.33 -1.10
C PRO A 254 -28.42 5.67 0.35
N GLY A 255 -28.95 4.68 1.08
CA GLY A 255 -29.50 4.88 2.41
C GLY A 255 -28.42 5.14 3.45
N ARG A 256 -27.34 4.35 3.42
CA ARG A 256 -26.23 4.43 4.37
C ARG A 256 -25.34 5.65 4.14
N PHE A 257 -25.16 6.06 2.89
CA PHE A 257 -24.49 7.33 2.61
C PHE A 257 -25.30 8.51 3.15
N ALA A 258 -26.63 8.52 2.96
CA ALA A 258 -27.49 9.55 3.53
C ALA A 258 -27.44 9.57 5.08
N GLU A 259 -27.45 8.39 5.71
CA GLU A 259 -27.29 8.23 7.17
C GLU A 259 -25.96 8.80 7.68
N MET A 260 -24.86 8.58 6.94
CA MET A 260 -23.56 9.17 7.26
C MET A 260 -23.60 10.71 7.14
N LEU A 261 -24.26 11.26 6.11
CA LEU A 261 -24.42 12.70 5.95
C LEU A 261 -25.28 13.33 7.05
N ASP A 262 -26.34 12.65 7.49
CA ASP A 262 -27.17 13.07 8.62
C ASP A 262 -26.38 13.18 9.92
N PHE A 263 -25.31 12.39 10.05
CA PHE A 263 -24.43 12.44 11.21
C PHE A 263 -23.36 13.53 11.10
N VAL A 264 -22.68 13.65 9.96
CA VAL A 264 -21.49 14.52 9.83
C VAL A 264 -21.86 15.99 9.71
N LEU A 265 -22.89 16.34 8.94
CA LEU A 265 -23.20 17.73 8.59
C LEU A 265 -23.59 18.58 9.82
N PRO A 266 -24.43 18.10 10.76
CA PRO A 266 -24.74 18.89 11.96
C PRO A 266 -23.51 19.21 12.82
N ARG A 267 -22.56 18.28 12.93
CA ARG A 267 -21.34 18.45 13.73
C ARG A 267 -20.41 19.50 13.12
N LEU A 268 -20.37 19.59 11.80
CA LEU A 268 -19.59 20.62 11.11
C LEU A 268 -20.16 22.01 11.36
N THR A 269 -21.49 22.14 11.37
CA THR A 269 -22.15 23.41 11.73
C THR A 269 -21.83 23.84 13.16
N GLU A 270 -21.78 22.90 14.12
CA GLU A 270 -21.35 23.19 15.50
C GLU A 270 -19.90 23.72 15.54
N ARG A 271 -18.98 23.07 14.81
CA ARG A 271 -17.57 23.51 14.76
C ARG A 271 -17.39 24.88 14.12
N GLU A 272 -18.15 25.21 13.08
CA GLU A 272 -18.10 26.53 12.44
C GLU A 272 -18.53 27.62 13.43
N GLN A 273 -19.58 27.38 14.21
CA GLN A 273 -20.03 28.32 15.25
C GLN A 273 -18.97 28.52 16.34
N GLU A 274 -18.31 27.45 16.79
CA GLU A 274 -17.21 27.54 17.77
C GLU A 274 -16.02 28.37 17.25
N LYS A 275 -15.68 28.24 15.95
CA LYS A 275 -14.61 29.04 15.31
C LYS A 275 -15.00 30.53 15.27
N GLU A 276 -16.23 30.84 14.89
CA GLU A 276 -16.72 32.24 14.80
C GLU A 276 -16.77 32.95 16.16
N GLU A 277 -17.16 32.25 17.23
CA GLU A 277 -17.16 32.81 18.60
C GLU A 277 -15.75 33.09 19.10
N THR A 278 -14.79 32.20 18.78
CA THR A 278 -13.39 32.34 19.22
C THR A 278 -12.67 33.50 18.51
N ASP A 279 -13.03 33.79 17.25
CA ASP A 279 -12.45 34.89 16.47
C ASP A 279 -13.05 36.26 16.82
N HIS A 280 -14.24 36.33 17.43
CA HIS A 280 -14.84 37.59 17.90
C HIS A 280 -14.31 38.06 19.28
N ASP A 281 -13.70 37.15 20.04
CA ASP A 281 -13.11 37.43 21.37
C ASP A 281 -11.61 37.79 21.32
N GLN A 282 -10.99 37.83 20.13
CA GLN A 282 -9.59 38.24 19.91
C GLN A 282 -9.47 39.64 19.28
#